data_AF-A0A7J9XLH2-F1
#
_entry.id   AF-A0A7J9XLH2-F1
#
_cell.length_a   1.000
_cell.length_b   1.000
_cell.length_c   1.000
_cell.angle_alpha   90.00
_cell.angle_beta   90.00
_cell.angle_gamma   90.00
#
_symmetry.space_group_name_H-M   'P 1'
#
loop_
_entity.id
_entity.type
_entity.pdbx_description
1 polymer ?
#
loop_
_entity_poly.entity_id
_entity_poly.type
_entity_poly.pdbx_seq_one_letter_code
_entity_poly.pdbx_strand_id
1 'polypeptide(L)'
;MPLQPMPLLPLSGGGEMDPSNRSRGLVFVACAVLHAAAQRVSTVWIPENGQVAINPPLTLSRLAACSTRSVHPWVLDRMNKLIEEIGGAVTVSNPLAGYTKGEVCTAGERAGLSGADLAHTVSCAHPLSARRGSTSYHCGFCFLA
;
A
#
# COMPACT_ATOMS: atom_id res chain seq x y z
N MET A 1 13.48 -14.72 -19.26
CA MET A 1 13.85 -13.28 -19.24
C MET A 1 13.73 -12.80 -17.82
N PRO A 2 14.79 -12.28 -17.18
CA PRO A 2 14.65 -11.62 -15.90
C PRO A 2 13.81 -10.36 -16.10
N LEU A 3 12.76 -10.21 -15.29
CA LEU A 3 11.92 -9.01 -15.27
C LEU A 3 12.79 -7.86 -14.77
N GLN A 4 13.19 -6.95 -15.66
CA GLN A 4 13.88 -5.74 -15.25
C GLN A 4 12.92 -4.87 -14.41
N PRO A 5 13.36 -4.30 -13.29
CA PRO A 5 12.53 -3.43 -12.47
C PRO A 5 12.10 -2.22 -13.30
N MET A 6 10.79 -2.06 -13.46
CA MET A 6 10.21 -0.93 -14.19
C MET A 6 10.46 0.36 -13.39
N PRO A 7 11.11 1.38 -13.98
CA PRO A 7 11.45 2.61 -13.28
C PRO A 7 10.17 3.39 -12.96
N LEU A 8 9.96 3.70 -11.68
CA LEU A 8 8.79 4.47 -11.22
C LEU A 8 9.03 5.98 -11.22
N LEU A 9 10.26 6.45 -11.48
CA LEU A 9 10.55 7.86 -11.70
C LEU A 9 11.92 8.02 -12.38
N PRO A 10 12.05 8.78 -13.49
CA PRO A 10 13.37 9.24 -13.92
C PRO A 10 13.83 10.29 -12.92
N LEU A 11 14.74 9.92 -12.01
CA LEU A 11 15.53 10.93 -11.30
C LEU A 11 16.39 11.62 -12.37
N SER A 12 16.14 12.90 -12.61
CA SER A 12 16.80 13.71 -13.63
C SER A 12 18.26 14.09 -13.28
N GLY A 13 18.95 13.24 -12.52
CA GLY A 13 20.36 13.38 -12.16
C GLY A 13 20.92 11.99 -11.92
N GLY A 14 22.06 11.66 -12.54
CA GLY A 14 22.62 10.31 -12.63
C GLY A 14 23.11 9.70 -11.31
N GLY A 15 22.24 9.62 -10.30
CA GLY A 15 22.46 8.86 -9.08
C GLY A 15 22.17 7.37 -9.29
N GLU A 16 22.88 6.52 -8.56
CA GLU A 16 22.60 5.09 -8.53
C GLU A 16 21.17 4.82 -8.04
N MET A 17 20.46 3.94 -8.74
CA MET A 17 19.10 3.56 -8.38
C MET A 17 19.09 2.70 -7.12
N ASP A 18 18.15 2.93 -6.20
CA ASP A 18 17.90 2.06 -5.04
C ASP A 18 17.28 0.73 -5.50
N PRO A 19 18.04 -0.39 -5.54
CA PRO A 19 17.50 -1.68 -6.00
C PRO A 19 16.55 -2.30 -4.96
N SER A 20 16.59 -1.82 -3.70
CA SER A 20 15.81 -2.39 -2.60
C SER A 20 14.35 -1.94 -2.61
N ASN A 21 14.02 -0.86 -3.34
CA ASN A 21 12.71 -0.22 -3.36
C ASN A 21 12.18 0.18 -1.97
N ARG A 22 13.04 0.25 -0.94
CA ARG A 22 12.62 0.54 0.45
C ARG A 22 12.14 1.98 0.61
N SER A 23 12.63 2.88 -0.22
CA SER A 23 12.25 4.31 -0.28
C SER A 23 10.90 4.56 -0.96
N ARG A 24 10.36 3.59 -1.72
CA ARG A 24 9.17 3.79 -2.56
C ARG A 24 7.93 4.26 -1.77
N GLY A 25 7.70 3.68 -0.60
CA GLY A 25 6.57 4.06 0.25
C GLY A 25 6.63 5.53 0.68
N LEU A 26 7.82 6.01 1.04
CA LEU A 26 8.04 7.41 1.42
C LEU A 26 7.71 8.35 0.25
N VAL A 27 8.17 8.03 -0.95
CA VAL A 27 7.91 8.84 -2.16
C VAL A 27 6.40 8.95 -2.42
N PHE A 28 5.65 7.84 -2.32
CA PHE A 28 4.19 7.87 -2.50
C PHE A 28 3.49 8.73 -1.45
N VAL A 29 3.88 8.61 -0.18
CA VAL A 29 3.31 9.44 0.90
C VAL A 29 3.63 10.91 0.68
N ALA A 30 4.87 11.25 0.31
CA ALA A 30 5.28 12.62 0.03
C ALA A 30 4.47 13.24 -1.12
N CYS A 31 4.27 12.50 -2.22
CA CYS A 31 3.42 12.95 -3.33
C CYS A 31 1.96 13.15 -2.89
N ALA A 32 1.41 12.23 -2.09
CA ALA A 32 0.04 12.34 -1.60
C ALA A 32 -0.14 13.54 -0.66
N VAL A 33 0.80 13.77 0.25
CA VAL A 33 0.81 14.92 1.17
C VAL A 33 0.92 16.24 0.40
N LEU A 34 1.84 16.31 -0.57
CA LEU A 34 1.98 17.48 -1.44
C LEU A 34 0.67 17.80 -2.17
N HIS A 35 0.03 16.78 -2.74
CA HIS A 35 -1.23 16.95 -3.44
C HIS A 35 -2.36 17.37 -2.49
N ALA A 36 -2.47 16.75 -1.32
CA ALA A 36 -3.46 17.10 -0.31
C ALA A 36 -3.29 18.55 0.17
N ALA A 37 -2.06 18.99 0.43
CA ALA A 37 -1.76 20.36 0.80
C ALA A 37 -2.19 21.35 -0.29
N ALA A 38 -1.87 21.06 -1.56
CA ALA A 38 -2.28 21.88 -2.70
C ALA A 38 -3.80 21.98 -2.86
N GLN A 39 -4.53 20.91 -2.53
CA GLN A 39 -5.99 20.85 -2.58
C GLN A 39 -6.67 21.28 -1.28
N ARG A 40 -5.92 21.74 -0.27
CA ARG A 40 -6.43 22.09 1.08
C ARG A 40 -7.21 20.94 1.75
N VAL A 41 -6.78 19.70 1.51
CA VAL A 41 -7.28 18.51 2.18
C VAL A 41 -6.39 18.23 3.39
N SER A 42 -6.99 18.11 4.58
CA SER A 42 -6.26 17.94 5.84
C SER A 42 -5.76 16.51 6.08
N THR A 43 -6.27 15.52 5.35
CA THR A 43 -6.02 14.11 5.67
C THR A 43 -5.80 13.27 4.42
N VAL A 44 -4.73 12.49 4.43
CA VAL A 44 -4.42 11.45 3.45
C VAL A 44 -4.70 10.09 4.09
N TRP A 45 -5.55 9.29 3.46
CA TRP A 45 -5.79 7.92 3.87
C TRP A 45 -4.94 6.94 3.05
N ILE A 46 -4.31 6.01 3.76
CA ILE A 46 -3.62 4.86 3.16
C ILE A 46 -4.36 3.61 3.62
N PRO A 47 -5.38 3.15 2.87
CA PRO A 47 -6.27 2.08 3.31
C PRO A 47 -5.61 0.69 3.11
N GLU A 48 -4.66 0.34 3.96
CA GLU A 48 -4.03 -0.97 3.99
C GLU A 48 -4.51 -1.78 5.19
N ASN A 49 -4.77 -3.07 4.98
CA ASN A 49 -5.27 -3.92 6.06
C ASN A 49 -4.20 -4.17 7.14
N GLY A 50 -4.65 -4.41 8.37
CA GLY A 50 -3.77 -4.54 9.54
C GLY A 50 -2.73 -5.64 9.43
N GLN A 51 -3.07 -6.75 8.77
CA GLN A 51 -2.14 -7.87 8.59
C GLN A 51 -0.91 -7.46 7.76
N VAL A 52 -1.10 -6.63 6.74
CA VAL A 52 -0.01 -6.10 5.91
C VAL A 52 0.69 -4.94 6.58
N ALA A 53 -0.08 -4.04 7.20
CA ALA A 53 0.44 -2.85 7.86
C ALA A 53 1.36 -3.20 9.04
N ILE A 54 0.95 -4.15 9.87
CA ILE A 54 1.72 -4.61 11.03
C ILE A 54 2.83 -5.57 10.58
N ASN A 55 2.57 -6.38 9.55
CA ASN A 55 3.45 -7.44 9.06
C ASN A 55 3.90 -8.42 10.15
N PRO A 56 2.96 -9.06 10.88
CA PRO A 56 3.30 -10.06 11.88
C PRO A 56 3.90 -11.32 11.20
N PRO A 57 4.81 -12.05 11.87
CA PRO A 57 5.44 -13.25 11.33
C PRO A 57 4.46 -14.43 11.35
N LEU A 58 3.52 -14.44 10.41
CA LEU A 58 2.43 -15.44 10.35
C LEU A 58 2.86 -16.77 9.73
N THR A 59 3.93 -16.79 8.94
CA THR A 59 4.50 -18.01 8.34
C THR A 59 6.03 -17.92 8.30
N LEU A 60 6.70 -19.07 8.35
CA LEU A 60 8.17 -19.15 8.23
C LEU A 60 8.69 -18.55 6.90
N SER A 61 7.86 -18.61 5.85
CA SER A 61 8.16 -18.03 4.53
C SER A 61 8.06 -16.50 4.49
N ARG A 62 7.56 -15.87 5.56
CA ARG A 62 7.39 -14.41 5.66
C ARG A 62 8.08 -13.88 6.91
N LEU A 63 9.42 -13.99 6.93
CA LEU A 63 10.25 -13.28 7.89
C LEU A 63 9.96 -11.79 7.76
N ALA A 64 9.39 -11.18 8.81
CA ALA A 64 8.86 -9.81 8.81
C ALA A 64 9.87 -8.73 8.34
N ALA A 65 11.17 -9.03 8.26
CA ALA A 65 12.21 -8.13 7.76
C ALA A 65 12.25 -7.98 6.22
N CYS A 66 11.61 -8.89 5.47
CA CYS A 66 11.62 -8.90 4.00
C CYS A 66 10.48 -8.08 3.35
N SER A 67 9.49 -7.65 4.14
CA SER A 67 8.42 -6.76 3.67
C SER A 67 8.63 -5.34 4.20
N THR A 68 8.31 -4.34 3.38
CA THR A 68 8.40 -2.93 3.77
C THR A 68 7.27 -2.60 4.74
N ARG A 69 7.62 -2.07 5.92
CA ARG A 69 6.65 -1.63 6.95
C ARG A 69 6.12 -0.21 6.66
N SER A 70 5.85 0.11 5.40
CA SER A 70 5.64 1.49 4.93
C SER A 70 4.43 2.19 5.55
N VAL A 71 3.45 1.42 6.01
CA VAL A 71 2.20 1.92 6.62
C VAL A 71 2.02 1.39 8.05
N HIS A 72 3.09 0.89 8.65
CA HIS A 72 3.08 0.48 10.05
C HIS A 72 2.77 1.71 10.93
N PRO A 73 2.02 1.58 12.04
CA PRO A 73 1.65 2.71 12.89
C PRO A 73 2.84 3.58 13.31
N TRP A 74 3.95 2.95 13.69
CA TRP A 74 5.21 3.66 13.99
C TRP A 74 5.76 4.47 12.80
N VAL A 75 5.68 3.95 11.57
CA VAL A 75 6.15 4.69 10.38
C VAL A 75 5.24 5.88 10.10
N LEU A 76 3.92 5.71 10.20
CA LEU A 76 2.98 6.81 10.01
C LEU A 76 3.11 7.88 11.10
N ASP A 77 3.36 7.51 12.36
CA ASP A 77 3.70 8.44 13.44
C ASP A 77 4.95 9.26 13.10
N ARG A 78 6.03 8.61 12.63
CA ARG A 78 7.24 9.32 12.19
C ARG A 78 6.99 10.23 11.00
N MET A 79 6.12 9.83 10.07
CA MET A 79 5.74 10.66 8.93
C MET A 79 4.94 11.88 9.32
N ASN A 80 3.96 11.75 10.22
CA ASN A 80 3.21 12.89 10.71
C ASN A 80 4.11 13.87 11.48
N LYS A 81 5.03 13.36 12.32
CA LYS A 81 6.03 14.21 12.99
C LYS A 81 6.90 14.96 11.99
N LEU A 82 7.38 14.29 10.94
CA LEU A 82 8.15 14.96 9.89
C LEU A 82 7.34 16.06 9.20
N ILE A 83 6.07 15.79 8.88
CA ILE A 83 5.18 16.78 8.24
C ILE A 83 4.99 17.99 9.15
N GLU A 84 4.77 17.78 10.45
CA GLU A 84 4.65 18.85 11.44
C GLU A 84 5.95 19.68 11.55
N GLU A 85 7.11 19.02 11.61
CA GLU A 85 8.42 19.66 11.71
C GLU A 85 8.75 20.57 10.51
N ILE A 86 8.26 20.22 9.32
CA ILE A 86 8.41 21.06 8.10
C ILE A 86 7.30 22.11 7.95
N GLY A 87 6.41 22.26 8.95
CA GLY A 87 5.31 23.22 8.94
C GLY A 87 4.08 22.81 8.12
N GLY A 88 3.97 21.54 7.78
CA GLY A 88 2.80 20.98 7.11
C GLY A 88 1.64 20.70 8.08
N ALA A 89 0.42 20.74 7.55
CA ALA A 89 -0.81 20.49 8.33
C ALA A 89 -1.59 19.24 7.87
N VAL A 90 -1.04 18.47 6.93
CA VAL A 90 -1.68 17.26 6.42
C VAL A 90 -1.36 16.08 7.34
N THR A 91 -2.39 15.35 7.77
CA THR A 91 -2.23 14.11 8.54
C THR A 91 -2.36 12.90 7.63
N VAL A 92 -1.43 11.97 7.75
CA VAL A 92 -1.47 10.66 7.08
C VAL A 92 -1.99 9.62 8.06
N SER A 93 -3.03 8.87 7.66
CA SER A 93 -3.66 7.85 8.51
C SER A 93 -3.99 6.59 7.72
N ASN A 94 -3.96 5.44 8.41
CA ASN A 94 -4.48 4.19 7.87
C ASN A 94 -5.73 3.76 8.67
N PRO A 95 -6.95 4.03 8.16
CA PRO A 95 -8.17 3.70 8.87
C PRO A 95 -8.41 2.19 9.00
N LEU A 96 -7.73 1.37 8.19
CA LEU A 96 -7.89 -0.09 8.14
C LEU A 96 -6.78 -0.84 8.90
N ALA A 97 -5.92 -0.13 9.63
CA ALA A 97 -4.79 -0.73 10.34
C ALA A 97 -5.19 -1.77 11.41
N GLY A 98 -6.43 -1.69 11.92
CA GLY A 98 -7.00 -2.66 12.87
C GLY A 98 -7.85 -3.76 12.24
N TYR A 99 -8.00 -3.78 10.91
CA TYR A 99 -8.92 -4.66 10.21
C TYR A 99 -8.17 -5.80 9.52
N THR A 100 -8.66 -7.02 9.68
CA THR A 100 -8.33 -8.13 8.79
C THR A 100 -8.92 -7.89 7.40
N LYS A 101 -8.40 -8.58 6.38
CA LYS A 101 -8.91 -8.45 5.01
C LYS A 101 -10.41 -8.77 4.90
N GLY A 102 -10.89 -9.78 5.64
CA GLY A 102 -12.31 -10.11 5.71
C GLY A 102 -13.14 -8.97 6.31
N GLU A 103 -12.65 -8.36 7.39
CA GLU A 103 -13.31 -7.21 8.00
C GLU A 103 -13.29 -5.97 7.10
N VAL A 104 -12.26 -5.79 6.27
CA VAL A 104 -12.25 -4.75 5.23
C VAL A 104 -13.37 -4.97 4.21
N CYS A 105 -13.57 -6.21 3.75
CA CYS A 105 -14.70 -6.54 2.87
C CYS A 105 -16.04 -6.25 3.54
N THR A 106 -16.23 -6.69 4.79
CA THR A 106 -17.44 -6.40 5.56
C THR A 106 -17.65 -4.90 5.80
N ALA A 107 -16.59 -4.13 6.02
CA ALA A 107 -16.67 -2.69 6.13
C ALA A 107 -17.10 -2.04 4.81
N GLY A 108 -16.60 -2.54 3.67
CA GLY A 108 -17.04 -2.16 2.34
C GLY A 108 -18.53 -2.45 2.10
N GLU A 109 -18.99 -3.63 2.47
CA GLU A 109 -20.41 -4.01 2.39
C GLU A 109 -21.29 -3.09 3.22
N ARG A 110 -20.87 -2.78 4.46
CA ARG A 110 -21.56 -1.83 5.34
C ARG A 110 -21.57 -0.39 4.78
N ALA A 111 -20.57 -0.03 3.99
CA ALA A 111 -20.49 1.24 3.29
C ALA A 111 -21.33 1.27 1.98
N GLY A 112 -22.00 0.17 1.63
CA GLY A 112 -22.90 0.06 0.48
C GLY A 112 -22.29 -0.62 -0.75
N LEU A 113 -21.09 -1.19 -0.65
CA LEU A 113 -20.52 -1.99 -1.73
C LEU A 113 -21.20 -3.36 -1.82
N SER A 114 -21.57 -3.79 -3.02
CA SER A 114 -22.05 -5.15 -3.24
C SER A 114 -20.88 -6.14 -3.30
N GLY A 115 -21.18 -7.43 -3.16
CA GLY A 115 -20.19 -8.48 -3.40
C GLY A 115 -19.61 -8.44 -4.83
N ALA A 116 -20.38 -7.95 -5.81
CA ALA A 116 -19.90 -7.75 -7.17
C ALA A 116 -18.87 -6.61 -7.24
N ASP A 117 -19.10 -5.49 -6.54
CA ASP A 117 -18.17 -4.36 -6.48
C ASP A 117 -16.83 -4.80 -5.87
N LEU A 118 -16.88 -5.58 -4.79
CA LEU A 118 -15.68 -6.15 -4.17
C LEU A 118 -14.94 -7.11 -5.12
N ALA A 119 -15.68 -7.95 -5.87
CA ALA A 119 -15.11 -8.88 -6.85
C ALA A 119 -14.50 -8.19 -8.08
N HIS A 120 -14.83 -6.93 -8.34
CA HIS A 120 -14.19 -6.13 -9.40
C HIS A 120 -12.83 -5.55 -8.97
N THR A 121 -12.51 -5.55 -7.67
CA THR A 121 -11.20 -5.10 -7.18
C THR A 121 -10.11 -6.16 -7.39
N VAL A 122 -8.84 -5.77 -7.49
CA VAL A 122 -7.74 -6.71 -7.76
C VAL A 122 -6.79 -6.78 -6.58
N SER A 123 -6.81 -7.91 -5.86
CA SER A 123 -5.85 -8.24 -4.78
C SER A 123 -4.79 -9.29 -5.19
N CYS A 124 -4.83 -9.77 -6.44
CA CYS A 124 -3.92 -10.82 -6.91
C CYS A 124 -2.49 -10.27 -7.12
N ALA A 125 -1.47 -11.04 -6.75
CA ALA A 125 -0.06 -10.67 -6.98
C ALA A 125 0.35 -10.84 -8.45
N HIS A 126 -0.39 -11.68 -9.17
CA HIS A 126 -0.10 -12.08 -10.55
C HIS A 126 -1.35 -11.96 -11.44
N PRO A 127 -1.98 -10.76 -11.50
CA PRO A 127 -3.27 -10.60 -12.17
C PRO A 127 -3.19 -10.87 -13.68
N LEU A 128 -2.07 -10.52 -14.31
CA LEU A 128 -1.82 -10.79 -15.74
C LEU A 128 -1.67 -12.28 -16.04
N SER A 129 -1.08 -13.05 -15.11
CA SER A 129 -0.95 -14.50 -15.26
C SER A 129 -2.29 -15.20 -15.07
N ALA A 130 -3.13 -14.74 -14.13
CA ALA A 130 -4.47 -15.26 -13.91
C ALA A 130 -5.39 -15.07 -15.14
N ARG A 131 -5.20 -13.97 -15.89
CA ARG A 131 -5.99 -13.66 -17.08
C ARG A 131 -5.69 -14.55 -18.30
N ARG A 132 -4.59 -15.31 -18.29
CA ARG A 132 -4.26 -16.24 -19.39
C ARG A 132 -5.12 -17.50 -19.29
N GLY A 133 -6.36 -17.40 -19.79
CA GLY A 133 -7.32 -18.51 -19.85
C GLY A 133 -8.50 -18.42 -18.88
N SER A 134 -8.61 -17.34 -18.10
CA SER A 134 -9.74 -17.07 -17.21
C SER A 134 -10.24 -15.63 -17.39
N THR A 135 -11.53 -15.41 -17.13
CA THR A 135 -12.14 -14.08 -17.00
C THR A 135 -11.84 -13.43 -15.65
N SER A 136 -11.27 -14.17 -14.70
CA SER A 136 -10.92 -13.70 -13.36
C SER A 136 -9.50 -13.11 -13.31
N TYR A 137 -9.36 -12.00 -12.58
CA TYR A 137 -8.06 -11.40 -12.23
C TYR A 137 -7.39 -12.08 -11.03
N HIS A 138 -8.04 -13.07 -10.42
CA HIS A 138 -7.59 -13.73 -9.19
C HIS A 138 -7.15 -15.17 -9.48
N CYS A 139 -5.91 -15.50 -9.12
CA CYS A 139 -5.38 -16.85 -9.36
C CYS A 139 -5.85 -17.89 -8.35
N GLY A 140 -6.43 -17.50 -7.21
CA GLY A 140 -6.89 -18.42 -6.16
C GLY A 140 -5.78 -19.03 -5.29
N PHE A 141 -4.51 -18.86 -5.64
CA PHE A 141 -3.37 -19.48 -4.92
C PHE A 141 -2.41 -18.47 -4.28
N CYS A 142 -2.44 -17.18 -4.68
CA CYS A 142 -1.55 -16.19 -4.09
C CYS A 142 -2.06 -15.74 -2.73
N PHE A 143 -1.19 -15.78 -1.73
CA PHE A 143 -1.44 -15.20 -0.43
C PHE A 143 -0.90 -13.76 -0.42
N LEU A 144 -1.68 -12.84 -0.97
CA LEU A 144 -1.56 -11.43 -0.58
C LEU A 144 -2.52 -11.27 0.60
N ALA A 145 -1.97 -11.44 1.82
CA ALA A 145 -2.49 -10.64 2.93
C ALA A 145 -2.61 -9.20 2.41
#